data_AF-A0A6M0ARJ7-F1
#
_entry.id   AF-A0A6M0ARJ7-F1
#
_cell.length_a   1.000
_cell.length_b   1.000
_cell.length_c   1.000
_cell.angle_alpha   90.00
_cell.angle_beta   90.00
_cell.angle_gamma   90.00
#
_symmetry.space_group_name_H-M   'P 1'
#
loop_
_entity.id
_entity.type
_entity.pdbx_description
1 polymer ?
#
loop_
_entity_poly.entity_id
_entity_poly.type
_entity_poly.pdbx_seq_one_letter_code
_entity_poly.pdbx_strand_id
1 'polypeptide(L)'
;VGGGLEALQFAYFSQRPGGVIAVEPVQAMREAATRNLKIAAQDNSWFDQSFVEIREGDAFALPMPDDSVDVVAQNCLFNIFEPADLMKALKEAYRVLKPGGRLLMSDPIATRPIPPHLQEDERLRAMCLSGALTYQSYVQHLVRSGFGQVEIRAKRPYRLLDCQNYNLEEPLLLESLDSVSFKVVIPEDGPCIFTGKTAIYMGAEEFFDDNAGHILSRGVPAAVCDKTAAKLGKVNPEEILITDSTWHYVGGGCC
;
A
#
# COMPACT_ATOMS: atom_id res chain seq x y z
N VAL A 1 4.40 4.98 -15.15
CA VAL A 1 3.32 4.19 -15.79
C VAL A 1 3.88 3.70 -17.09
N GLY A 2 4.01 2.37 -17.25
CA GLY A 2 4.59 1.79 -18.45
C GLY A 2 3.70 1.99 -19.69
N GLY A 3 3.11 0.91 -20.20
CA GLY A 3 2.30 0.97 -21.43
C GLY A 3 0.91 1.60 -21.30
N GLY A 4 0.57 2.23 -20.17
CA GLY A 4 -0.72 2.91 -19.95
C GLY A 4 -1.88 2.02 -19.45
N LEU A 5 -1.64 0.75 -19.11
CA LEU A 5 -2.68 -0.19 -18.71
C LEU A 5 -3.41 0.24 -17.43
N GLU A 6 -2.68 0.55 -16.36
CA GLU A 6 -3.27 0.96 -15.09
C GLU A 6 -3.99 2.31 -15.24
N ALA A 7 -3.45 3.21 -16.06
CA ALA A 7 -4.08 4.50 -16.33
C ALA A 7 -5.46 4.33 -16.99
N LEU A 8 -5.58 3.40 -17.94
CA LEU A 8 -6.86 3.03 -18.55
C LEU A 8 -7.82 2.42 -17.52
N GLN A 9 -7.34 1.52 -16.66
CA GLN A 9 -8.15 0.90 -15.61
C GLN A 9 -8.67 1.94 -14.61
N PHE A 10 -7.85 2.89 -14.18
CA PHE A 10 -8.30 3.98 -13.31
C PHE A 10 -9.28 4.93 -14.01
N ALA A 11 -9.10 5.17 -15.31
CA ALA A 11 -10.00 6.02 -16.08
C ALA A 11 -11.42 5.45 -16.14
N TYR A 12 -11.59 4.13 -16.06
CA TYR A 12 -12.90 3.48 -15.97
C TYR A 12 -13.71 3.92 -14.75
N PHE A 13 -13.05 4.16 -13.62
CA PHE A 13 -13.71 4.59 -12.38
C PHE A 13 -13.90 6.10 -12.28
N SER A 14 -13.03 6.89 -12.91
CA SER A 14 -13.09 8.35 -12.85
C SER A 14 -13.99 8.96 -13.93
N GLN A 15 -13.85 8.51 -15.18
CA GLN A 15 -14.56 8.98 -16.39
C GLN A 15 -14.71 10.50 -16.49
N ARG A 16 -13.62 11.22 -16.20
CA ARG A 16 -13.57 12.69 -16.26
C ARG A 16 -12.27 13.14 -16.94
N PRO A 17 -12.31 14.18 -17.78
CA PRO A 17 -11.09 14.76 -18.34
C PRO A 17 -10.08 15.11 -17.25
N GLY A 18 -8.82 14.72 -17.42
CA GLY A 18 -7.76 14.90 -16.42
C GLY A 18 -7.96 14.11 -15.12
N GLY A 19 -8.90 13.16 -15.10
CA GLY A 19 -9.23 12.36 -13.93
C GLY A 19 -8.14 11.36 -13.51
N VAL A 20 -7.20 11.07 -14.40
CA VAL A 20 -6.01 10.25 -14.15
C VAL A 20 -4.77 10.96 -14.67
N ILE A 21 -3.74 11.06 -13.83
CA ILE A 21 -2.42 11.60 -14.22
C ILE A 21 -1.42 10.44 -14.20
N ALA A 22 -0.89 10.09 -15.38
CA ALA A 22 0.12 9.04 -15.55
C ALA A 22 1.51 9.68 -15.67
N VAL A 23 2.36 9.46 -14.66
CA VAL A 23 3.75 9.95 -14.65
C VAL A 23 4.69 8.85 -15.14
N GLU A 24 5.55 9.17 -16.11
CA GLU A 24 6.51 8.22 -16.70
C GLU A 24 7.78 8.91 -17.21
N PRO A 25 8.98 8.54 -16.72
CA PRO A 25 10.22 9.21 -17.11
C PRO A 25 10.70 8.81 -18.51
N VAL A 26 10.39 7.60 -18.99
CA VAL A 26 10.91 7.11 -20.28
C VAL A 26 10.02 7.53 -21.45
N GLN A 27 10.57 8.31 -22.39
CA GLN A 27 9.84 8.81 -23.57
C GLN A 27 9.19 7.67 -24.38
N ALA A 28 9.94 6.61 -24.68
CA ALA A 28 9.42 5.47 -25.44
C ALA A 28 8.21 4.81 -24.77
N MET A 29 8.15 4.80 -23.43
CA MET A 29 7.01 4.28 -22.67
C MET A 29 5.82 5.23 -22.73
N ARG A 30 6.04 6.56 -22.64
CA ARG A 30 4.98 7.57 -22.86
C ARG A 30 4.36 7.47 -24.26
N GLU A 31 5.18 7.25 -25.28
CA GLU A 31 4.70 7.05 -26.66
C GLU A 31 3.90 5.75 -26.80
N ALA A 32 4.35 4.67 -26.16
CA ALA A 32 3.61 3.42 -26.12
C ALA A 32 2.26 3.57 -25.41
N ALA A 33 2.23 4.23 -24.24
CA ALA A 33 1.00 4.54 -23.52
C ALA A 33 0.03 5.35 -24.37
N THR A 34 0.51 6.41 -25.04
CA THR A 34 -0.32 7.22 -25.95
C THR A 34 -0.94 6.37 -27.07
N ARG A 35 -0.16 5.49 -27.71
CA ARG A 35 -0.67 4.59 -28.76
C ARG A 35 -1.72 3.61 -28.21
N ASN A 36 -1.47 3.03 -27.04
CA ASN A 36 -2.37 2.06 -26.43
C ASN A 36 -3.69 2.72 -25.99
N LEU A 37 -3.66 3.91 -25.40
CA LEU A 37 -4.87 4.67 -25.04
C LEU A 37 -5.67 5.08 -26.28
N LYS A 38 -5.01 5.36 -27.41
CA LYS A 38 -5.70 5.61 -28.68
C LYS A 38 -6.46 4.38 -29.17
N ILE A 39 -5.87 3.20 -29.09
CA ILE A 39 -6.54 1.93 -29.41
C ILE A 39 -7.71 1.70 -28.44
N ALA A 40 -7.49 1.91 -27.15
CA ALA A 40 -8.54 1.76 -26.14
C ALA A 40 -9.75 2.65 -26.43
N ALA A 41 -9.56 3.89 -26.88
CA ALA A 41 -10.66 4.80 -27.23
C ALA A 41 -11.42 4.38 -28.50
N GLN A 42 -10.79 3.61 -29.39
CA GLN A 42 -11.46 3.03 -30.57
C GLN A 42 -12.31 1.82 -30.19
N ASP A 43 -11.80 0.99 -29.27
CA ASP A 43 -12.43 -0.27 -28.87
C ASP A 43 -13.47 -0.11 -27.75
N ASN A 44 -13.43 1.00 -27.00
CA ASN A 44 -14.24 1.22 -25.82
C ASN A 44 -15.04 2.52 -25.92
N SER A 45 -16.35 2.41 -26.11
CA SER A 45 -17.26 3.56 -26.20
C SER A 45 -17.36 4.39 -24.92
N TRP A 46 -16.97 3.83 -23.77
CA TRP A 46 -16.94 4.53 -22.49
C TRP A 46 -15.67 5.37 -22.27
N PHE A 47 -14.61 5.13 -23.03
CA PHE A 47 -13.30 5.73 -22.78
C PHE A 47 -13.01 6.90 -23.73
N ASP A 48 -12.65 8.04 -23.15
CA ASP A 48 -12.10 9.18 -23.87
C ASP A 48 -10.63 9.38 -23.46
N GLN A 49 -9.75 9.63 -24.43
CA GLN A 49 -8.32 9.84 -24.18
C GLN A 49 -8.06 11.01 -23.21
N SER A 50 -8.94 12.02 -23.20
CA SER A 50 -8.85 13.16 -22.27
C SER A 50 -8.95 12.74 -20.80
N PHE A 51 -9.44 11.54 -20.49
CA PHE A 51 -9.50 11.05 -19.11
C PHE A 51 -8.12 10.81 -18.50
N VAL A 52 -7.09 10.65 -19.33
CA VAL A 52 -5.72 10.38 -18.90
C VAL A 52 -4.77 11.47 -19.40
N GLU A 53 -4.09 12.13 -18.48
CA GLU A 53 -2.95 13.01 -18.79
C GLU A 53 -1.63 12.27 -18.58
N ILE A 54 -0.85 12.10 -19.65
CA ILE A 54 0.51 11.55 -19.55
C ILE A 54 1.50 12.70 -19.32
N ARG A 55 2.28 12.65 -18.24
CA ARG A 55 3.29 13.65 -17.90
C ARG A 55 4.67 13.01 -17.80
N GLU A 56 5.67 13.74 -18.28
CA GLU A 56 7.07 13.42 -18.02
C GLU A 56 7.45 13.78 -16.59
N GLY A 57 8.10 12.84 -15.90
CA GLY A 57 8.53 12.99 -14.52
C GLY A 57 8.88 11.63 -13.92
N ASP A 58 9.47 11.64 -12.74
CA ASP A 58 9.78 10.43 -11.97
C ASP A 58 9.13 10.47 -10.58
N ALA A 59 9.29 9.38 -9.82
CA ALA A 59 8.74 9.29 -8.47
C ALA A 59 9.45 10.20 -7.46
N PHE A 60 10.62 10.77 -7.80
CA PHE A 60 11.45 11.57 -6.90
C PHE A 60 11.14 13.07 -6.96
N ALA A 61 10.43 13.51 -8.01
CA ALA A 61 9.91 14.86 -8.15
C ALA A 61 8.64 14.83 -9.02
N LEU A 62 7.49 14.58 -8.39
CA LEU A 62 6.24 14.44 -9.12
C LEU A 62 5.81 15.79 -9.72
N PRO A 63 5.44 15.85 -11.02
CA PRO A 63 5.11 17.09 -11.73
C PRO A 63 3.69 17.58 -11.41
N MET A 64 3.43 17.82 -10.12
CA MET A 64 2.17 18.31 -9.59
C MET A 64 2.36 19.06 -8.26
N PRO A 65 1.47 20.01 -7.94
CA PRO A 65 1.53 20.76 -6.69
C PRO A 65 1.30 19.89 -5.46
N ASP A 66 1.65 20.45 -4.31
CA ASP A 66 1.29 19.90 -3.00
C ASP A 66 -0.24 19.80 -2.88
N ASP A 67 -0.72 18.82 -2.13
CA ASP A 67 -2.15 18.67 -1.79
C ASP A 67 -3.10 18.76 -3.01
N SER A 68 -2.72 18.15 -4.14
CA SER A 68 -3.42 18.30 -5.42
C SER A 68 -4.20 17.07 -5.86
N VAL A 69 -3.83 15.87 -5.40
CA VAL A 69 -4.48 14.60 -5.80
C VAL A 69 -5.12 13.87 -4.62
N ASP A 70 -6.25 13.21 -4.88
CA ASP A 70 -6.98 12.44 -3.87
C ASP A 70 -6.36 11.05 -3.65
N VAL A 71 -5.78 10.49 -4.72
CA VAL A 71 -5.26 9.13 -4.76
C VAL A 71 -3.94 9.09 -5.53
N VAL A 72 -2.93 8.45 -4.94
CA VAL A 72 -1.71 8.01 -5.63
C VAL A 72 -1.76 6.49 -5.67
N ALA A 73 -1.46 5.89 -6.83
CA ALA A 73 -1.40 4.45 -6.98
C ALA A 73 -0.09 4.04 -7.62
N GLN A 74 0.53 2.99 -7.10
CA GLN A 74 1.77 2.43 -7.64
C GLN A 74 1.77 0.91 -7.51
N ASN A 75 2.35 0.24 -8.50
CA ASN A 75 2.47 -1.22 -8.56
C ASN A 75 3.91 -1.60 -8.94
N CYS A 76 4.56 -2.46 -8.14
CA CYS A 76 5.86 -3.11 -8.39
C CYS A 76 7.06 -2.20 -8.77
N LEU A 77 7.17 -0.97 -8.27
CA LEU A 77 8.24 -0.03 -8.61
C LEU A 77 9.26 0.13 -7.48
N PHE A 78 8.83 0.02 -6.22
CA PHE A 78 9.67 0.45 -5.10
C PHE A 78 10.79 -0.52 -4.77
N ASN A 79 10.66 -1.80 -5.14
CA ASN A 79 11.67 -2.82 -4.91
C ASN A 79 12.93 -2.70 -5.79
N ILE A 80 13.00 -1.71 -6.69
CA ILE A 80 14.22 -1.39 -7.44
C ILE A 80 14.93 -0.13 -6.93
N PHE A 81 14.32 0.57 -5.98
CA PHE A 81 14.90 1.77 -5.37
C PHE A 81 15.88 1.39 -4.27
N GLU A 82 16.95 2.18 -4.17
CA GLU A 82 17.76 2.21 -2.97
C GLU A 82 16.95 2.81 -1.81
N PRO A 83 17.28 2.50 -0.54
CA PRO A 83 16.49 2.97 0.61
C PRO A 83 16.28 4.49 0.66
N ALA A 84 17.28 5.28 0.24
CA ALA A 84 17.16 6.74 0.19
C ALA A 84 16.18 7.22 -0.90
N ASP A 85 16.20 6.56 -2.06
CA ASP A 85 15.32 6.84 -3.19
C ASP A 85 13.88 6.45 -2.86
N LEU A 86 13.67 5.33 -2.18
CA LEU A 86 12.36 4.90 -1.67
C LEU A 86 11.77 5.95 -0.73
N MET A 87 12.55 6.43 0.24
CA MET A 87 12.09 7.47 1.16
C MET A 87 11.76 8.78 0.43
N LYS A 88 12.52 9.14 -0.60
CA LYS A 88 12.25 10.32 -1.42
C LYS A 88 10.94 10.17 -2.19
N ALA A 89 10.72 9.01 -2.82
CA ALA A 89 9.51 8.71 -3.56
C ALA A 89 8.25 8.69 -2.69
N LEU A 90 8.33 8.10 -1.51
CA LEU A 90 7.22 8.10 -0.54
C LEU A 90 6.88 9.51 -0.04
N LYS A 91 7.90 10.36 0.20
CA LYS A 91 7.69 11.76 0.58
C LYS A 91 7.04 12.57 -0.54
N GLU A 92 7.41 12.34 -1.79
CA GLU A 92 6.75 12.97 -2.93
C GLU A 92 5.29 12.53 -3.07
N ALA A 93 5.01 11.23 -2.93
CA ALA A 93 3.64 10.74 -2.90
C ALA A 93 2.83 11.39 -1.77
N TYR A 94 3.43 11.53 -0.58
CA TYR A 94 2.81 12.23 0.55
C TYR A 94 2.59 13.72 0.28
N ARG A 95 3.55 14.40 -0.37
CA ARG A 95 3.47 15.84 -0.70
C ARG A 95 2.27 16.13 -1.60
N VAL A 96 2.09 15.35 -2.67
CA VAL A 96 1.06 15.60 -3.68
C VAL A 96 -0.34 15.19 -3.22
N LEU A 97 -0.46 14.25 -2.30
CA LEU A 97 -1.75 13.84 -1.74
C LEU A 97 -2.39 14.98 -0.94
N LYS A 98 -3.69 15.21 -1.12
CA LYS A 98 -4.49 16.08 -0.23
C LYS A 98 -4.53 15.52 1.20
N PRO A 99 -4.82 16.33 2.23
CA PRO A 99 -5.20 15.83 3.54
C PRO A 99 -6.35 14.82 3.44
N GLY A 100 -6.21 13.65 4.05
CA GLY A 100 -7.14 12.53 3.90
C GLY A 100 -7.00 11.70 2.62
N GLY A 101 -6.14 12.13 1.69
CA GLY A 101 -5.80 11.38 0.49
C GLY A 101 -5.07 10.07 0.79
N ARG A 102 -5.03 9.17 -0.19
CA ARG A 102 -4.54 7.79 0.00
C ARG A 102 -3.53 7.35 -1.05
N LEU A 103 -2.49 6.67 -0.58
CA LEU A 103 -1.52 5.94 -1.39
C LEU A 103 -1.92 4.46 -1.44
N LEU A 104 -2.21 3.94 -2.63
CA LEU A 104 -2.50 2.53 -2.89
C LEU A 104 -1.26 1.85 -3.45
N MET A 105 -0.87 0.74 -2.85
CA MET A 105 0.32 0.01 -3.27
C MET A 105 0.05 -1.49 -3.32
N SER A 106 0.69 -2.12 -4.29
CA SER A 106 0.79 -3.59 -4.42
C SER A 106 2.24 -3.90 -4.75
N ASP A 107 2.98 -4.48 -3.80
CA ASP A 107 4.39 -4.83 -3.97
C ASP A 107 4.72 -6.21 -3.38
N PRO A 108 5.72 -6.90 -3.94
CA PRO A 108 6.37 -8.03 -3.29
C PRO A 108 7.12 -7.57 -2.02
N ILE A 109 6.88 -8.26 -0.91
CA ILE A 109 7.64 -8.20 0.33
C ILE A 109 8.32 -9.55 0.59
N ALA A 110 9.33 -9.56 1.43
CA ALA A 110 10.06 -10.76 1.81
C ALA A 110 9.76 -11.17 3.26
N THR A 111 9.72 -12.48 3.54
CA THR A 111 9.55 -12.97 4.93
C THR A 111 10.77 -12.71 5.80
N ARG A 112 11.94 -12.51 5.20
CA ARG A 112 13.20 -12.09 5.84
C ARG A 112 14.00 -11.18 4.91
N PRO A 113 14.98 -10.41 5.41
CA PRO A 113 15.82 -9.55 4.55
C PRO A 113 16.45 -10.35 3.41
N ILE A 114 16.39 -9.79 2.19
CA ILE A 114 17.04 -10.35 1.01
C ILE A 114 18.56 -10.33 1.24
N PRO A 115 19.29 -11.44 1.07
CA PRO A 115 20.74 -11.46 1.20
C PRO A 115 21.45 -10.54 0.18
N PRO A 116 22.61 -9.95 0.51
CA PRO A 116 23.29 -8.98 -0.36
C PRO A 116 23.52 -9.45 -1.80
N HIS A 117 23.92 -10.72 -1.99
CA HIS A 117 24.16 -11.27 -3.34
C HIS A 117 22.90 -11.35 -4.20
N LEU A 118 21.70 -11.41 -3.59
CA LEU A 118 20.43 -11.36 -4.30
C LEU A 118 19.90 -9.93 -4.49
N GLN A 119 20.33 -8.97 -3.67
CA GLN A 119 20.04 -7.54 -3.89
C GLN A 119 20.75 -7.02 -5.15
N GLU A 120 21.95 -7.55 -5.41
CA GLU A 120 22.78 -7.23 -6.58
C GLU A 120 22.44 -8.07 -7.83
N ASP A 121 21.49 -9.02 -7.73
CA ASP A 121 21.10 -9.88 -8.86
C ASP A 121 20.27 -9.10 -9.90
N GLU A 122 20.82 -8.93 -11.09
CA GLU A 122 20.19 -8.19 -12.20
C GLU A 122 18.86 -8.79 -12.65
N ARG A 123 18.68 -10.12 -12.55
CA ARG A 123 17.43 -10.80 -12.92
C ARG A 123 16.34 -10.50 -11.89
N LEU A 124 16.67 -10.59 -10.60
CA LEU A 124 15.75 -10.21 -9.52
C LEU A 124 15.42 -8.72 -9.59
N ARG A 125 16.40 -7.87 -9.95
CA ARG A 125 16.16 -6.43 -10.17
C ARG A 125 15.19 -6.19 -11.32
N ALA A 126 15.38 -6.85 -12.47
CA ALA A 126 14.47 -6.74 -13.62
C ALA A 126 13.05 -7.23 -13.31
N MET A 127 12.89 -8.15 -12.36
CA MET A 127 11.59 -8.62 -11.87
C MET A 127 11.02 -7.80 -10.70
N CYS A 128 11.71 -6.72 -10.28
CA CYS A 128 11.35 -5.88 -9.14
C CYS A 128 11.24 -6.67 -7.81
N LEU A 129 12.20 -7.58 -7.57
CA LEU A 129 12.26 -8.44 -6.39
C LEU A 129 13.51 -8.24 -5.54
N SER A 130 14.59 -7.70 -6.10
CA SER A 130 15.88 -7.65 -5.41
C SER A 130 15.88 -6.75 -4.15
N GLY A 131 15.08 -5.68 -4.15
CA GLY A 131 14.88 -4.80 -2.99
C GLY A 131 13.61 -5.08 -2.17
N ALA A 132 13.01 -6.27 -2.27
CA ALA A 132 11.80 -6.61 -1.51
C ALA A 132 12.04 -6.48 0.01
N LEU A 133 11.32 -5.57 0.64
CA LEU A 133 11.43 -5.30 2.07
C LEU A 133 10.67 -6.33 2.91
N THR A 134 11.05 -6.47 4.18
CA THR A 134 10.17 -7.14 5.16
C THR A 134 8.90 -6.33 5.40
N TYR A 135 7.82 -6.98 5.83
CA TYR A 135 6.58 -6.30 6.21
C TYR A 135 6.83 -5.15 7.21
N GLN A 136 7.63 -5.41 8.24
CA GLN A 136 7.96 -4.42 9.27
C GLN A 136 8.71 -3.23 8.68
N SER A 137 9.72 -3.48 7.84
CA SER A 137 10.45 -2.41 7.16
C SER A 137 9.55 -1.63 6.22
N TYR A 138 8.70 -2.28 5.43
CA TYR A 138 7.77 -1.64 4.51
C TYR A 138 6.83 -0.67 5.23
N VAL A 139 6.16 -1.13 6.29
CA VAL A 139 5.26 -0.28 7.10
C VAL A 139 6.02 0.88 7.75
N GLN A 140 7.23 0.64 8.25
CA GLN A 140 8.05 1.71 8.83
C GLN A 140 8.41 2.81 7.82
N HIS A 141 8.69 2.47 6.56
CA HIS A 141 8.97 3.48 5.54
C HIS A 141 7.73 4.34 5.26
N LEU A 142 6.54 3.73 5.19
CA LEU A 142 5.28 4.46 5.03
C LEU A 142 5.06 5.44 6.20
N VAL A 143 5.14 4.95 7.44
CA VAL A 143 4.95 5.79 8.64
C VAL A 143 5.99 6.92 8.72
N ARG A 144 7.26 6.63 8.46
CA ARG A 144 8.35 7.64 8.46
C ARG A 144 8.17 8.71 7.37
N SER A 145 7.40 8.41 6.34
CA SER A 145 7.08 9.35 5.26
C SER A 145 5.88 10.24 5.61
N GLY A 146 5.17 9.97 6.71
CA GLY A 146 4.10 10.79 7.26
C GLY A 146 2.72 10.13 7.26
N PHE A 147 2.58 8.91 6.72
CA PHE A 147 1.28 8.23 6.68
C PHE A 147 0.84 7.77 8.07
N GLY A 148 -0.19 8.42 8.64
CA GLY A 148 -0.70 8.14 9.99
C GLY A 148 -1.56 6.88 10.11
N GLN A 149 -2.10 6.40 9.00
CA GLN A 149 -2.89 5.17 8.95
C GLN A 149 -2.46 4.32 7.77
N VAL A 150 -2.25 3.02 8.01
CA VAL A 150 -1.91 2.03 6.98
C VAL A 150 -2.83 0.83 7.12
N GLU A 151 -3.47 0.46 6.03
CA GLU A 151 -4.43 -0.63 5.97
C GLU A 151 -3.89 -1.73 5.09
N ILE A 152 -3.76 -2.95 5.63
CA ILE A 152 -3.37 -4.11 4.86
C ILE A 152 -4.61 -4.76 4.26
N ARG A 153 -4.72 -4.71 2.94
CA ARG A 153 -5.87 -5.20 2.18
C ARG A 153 -5.69 -6.64 1.74
N ALA A 154 -4.45 -7.08 1.52
CA ALA A 154 -4.12 -8.47 1.28
C ALA A 154 -2.64 -8.74 1.60
N LYS A 155 -2.34 -9.95 2.07
CA LYS A 155 -0.98 -10.50 2.11
C LYS A 155 -1.04 -11.96 1.66
N ARG A 156 -0.33 -12.32 0.59
CA ARG A 156 -0.46 -13.64 -0.04
C ARG A 156 0.89 -14.18 -0.51
N PRO A 157 1.15 -15.49 -0.43
CA PRO A 157 2.32 -16.09 -1.07
C PRO A 157 2.37 -15.70 -2.55
N TYR A 158 3.54 -15.25 -3.01
CA TYR A 158 3.73 -14.77 -4.38
C TYR A 158 4.80 -15.56 -5.12
N ARG A 159 5.98 -15.74 -4.51
CA ARG A 159 7.11 -16.45 -5.14
C ARG A 159 8.03 -17.04 -4.10
N LEU A 160 8.58 -18.24 -4.36
CA LEU A 160 9.63 -18.84 -3.53
C LEU A 160 10.97 -18.72 -4.25
N LEU A 161 11.98 -18.17 -3.57
CA LEU A 161 13.38 -18.27 -3.99
C LEU A 161 13.98 -19.52 -3.33
N ASP A 162 14.20 -20.57 -4.11
CA ASP A 162 14.71 -21.84 -3.60
C ASP A 162 16.23 -21.86 -3.41
N CYS A 163 16.71 -22.85 -2.65
CA CYS A 163 18.13 -23.01 -2.34
C CYS A 163 19.01 -23.31 -3.57
N GLN A 164 18.50 -24.05 -4.55
CA GLN A 164 19.29 -24.56 -5.68
C GLN A 164 19.58 -23.46 -6.70
N ASN A 165 18.59 -22.62 -7.00
CA ASN A 165 18.68 -21.60 -8.04
C ASN A 165 19.22 -20.27 -7.52
N TYR A 166 19.08 -19.99 -6.21
CA TYR A 166 19.42 -18.69 -5.61
C TYR A 166 20.55 -18.73 -4.58
N ASN A 167 21.23 -19.88 -4.43
CA ASN A 167 22.35 -20.05 -3.49
C ASN A 167 21.97 -19.61 -2.06
N LEU A 168 20.90 -20.20 -1.54
CA LEU A 168 20.36 -19.92 -0.20
C LEU A 168 20.48 -21.16 0.69
N GLU A 169 20.74 -20.96 1.98
CA GLU A 169 20.74 -22.04 2.98
C GLU A 169 19.33 -22.59 3.24
N GLU A 170 18.33 -21.70 3.20
CA GLU A 170 16.92 -22.01 3.34
C GLU A 170 16.08 -21.24 2.31
N PRO A 171 14.94 -21.78 1.84
CA PRO A 171 14.09 -21.08 0.89
C PRO A 171 13.60 -19.74 1.44
N LEU A 172 13.53 -18.73 0.58
CA LEU A 172 13.03 -17.40 0.93
C LEU A 172 11.68 -17.17 0.24
N LEU A 173 10.62 -17.05 1.04
CA LEU A 173 9.28 -16.76 0.52
C LEU A 173 9.10 -15.25 0.34
N LEU A 174 8.67 -14.87 -0.86
CA LEU A 174 8.13 -13.57 -1.19
C LEU A 174 6.62 -13.62 -1.16
N GLU A 175 6.01 -12.58 -0.61
CA GLU A 175 4.57 -12.41 -0.50
C GLU A 175 4.18 -11.13 -1.23
N SER A 176 3.02 -11.11 -1.87
CA SER A 176 2.43 -9.88 -2.37
C SER A 176 1.68 -9.21 -1.21
N LEU A 177 1.89 -7.90 -1.04
CA LEU A 177 1.23 -7.07 -0.05
C LEU A 177 0.45 -5.95 -0.75
N ASP A 178 -0.86 -5.93 -0.55
CA ASP A 178 -1.73 -4.83 -0.96
C ASP A 178 -1.98 -3.94 0.25
N SER A 179 -1.69 -2.64 0.13
CA SER A 179 -1.88 -1.67 1.20
C SER A 179 -2.52 -0.36 0.74
N VAL A 180 -3.21 0.29 1.68
CA VAL A 180 -3.71 1.66 1.52
C VAL A 180 -3.19 2.49 2.67
N SER A 181 -2.43 3.55 2.38
CA SER A 181 -1.83 4.43 3.37
C SER A 181 -2.44 5.83 3.27
N PHE A 182 -2.89 6.39 4.39
CA PHE A 182 -3.64 7.64 4.43
C PHE A 182 -2.79 8.80 4.93
N LYS A 183 -2.89 9.94 4.24
CA LYS A 183 -2.35 11.23 4.68
C LYS A 183 -3.22 11.80 5.80
N VAL A 184 -3.06 11.23 6.98
CA VAL A 184 -3.70 11.67 8.23
C VAL A 184 -2.63 11.85 9.30
N VAL A 185 -2.91 12.69 10.28
CA VAL A 185 -2.00 12.94 11.40
C VAL A 185 -1.69 11.64 12.12
N ILE A 186 -0.42 11.39 12.42
CA ILE A 186 0.00 10.30 13.31
C ILE A 186 -0.42 10.70 14.74
N PRO A 187 -1.31 9.93 15.41
CA PRO A 187 -1.67 10.18 16.80
C PRO A 187 -0.46 10.14 17.75
N GLU A 188 -0.58 10.77 18.92
CA GLU A 188 0.50 10.82 19.93
C GLU A 188 0.95 9.43 20.40
N ASP A 189 0.04 8.45 20.44
CA ASP A 189 0.29 7.06 20.79
C ASP A 189 0.74 6.19 19.59
N GLY A 190 1.07 6.82 18.46
CA GLY A 190 1.64 6.18 17.27
C GLY A 190 0.65 5.94 16.12
N PRO A 191 1.13 5.42 14.98
CA PRO A 191 0.31 5.23 13.78
C PRO A 191 -0.75 4.14 13.95
N CYS A 192 -1.85 4.25 13.20
CA CYS A 192 -2.89 3.21 13.14
C CYS A 192 -2.61 2.23 11.99
N ILE A 193 -2.08 1.05 12.32
CA ILE A 193 -1.86 -0.03 11.34
C ILE A 193 -2.99 -1.05 11.47
N PHE A 194 -3.69 -1.34 10.38
CA PHE A 194 -4.78 -2.31 10.36
C PHE A 194 -4.35 -3.56 9.59
N THR A 195 -4.03 -4.62 10.32
CA THR A 195 -3.73 -5.94 9.72
C THR A 195 -4.95 -6.86 9.65
N GLY A 196 -6.14 -6.32 9.92
CA GLY A 196 -7.40 -7.07 9.95
C GLY A 196 -7.64 -7.83 11.25
N LYS A 197 -7.03 -7.38 12.36
CA LYS A 197 -7.37 -7.85 13.71
C LYS A 197 -8.74 -7.33 14.14
N THR A 198 -9.40 -8.10 14.99
CA THR A 198 -10.65 -7.70 15.63
C THR A 198 -10.55 -7.86 17.14
N ALA A 199 -11.31 -7.02 17.85
CA ALA A 199 -11.56 -7.15 19.28
C ALA A 199 -13.01 -7.62 19.47
N ILE A 200 -13.20 -8.64 20.30
CA ILE A 200 -14.51 -9.23 20.58
C ILE A 200 -14.73 -9.17 22.10
N TYR A 201 -15.73 -8.40 22.52
CA TYR A 201 -16.11 -8.33 23.93
C TYR A 201 -16.92 -9.57 24.34
N MET A 202 -16.54 -10.18 25.46
CA MET A 202 -17.10 -11.43 26.00
C MET A 202 -17.56 -11.27 27.46
N GLY A 203 -17.51 -10.06 28.02
CA GLY A 203 -17.91 -9.81 29.40
C GLY A 203 -19.42 -9.83 29.63
N ALA A 204 -19.82 -9.58 30.88
CA ALA A 204 -21.20 -9.73 31.32
C ALA A 204 -22.13 -8.60 30.85
N GLU A 205 -21.59 -7.40 30.59
CA GLU A 205 -22.37 -6.24 30.17
C GLU A 205 -22.75 -6.29 28.69
N GLU A 206 -23.62 -5.38 28.24
CA GLU A 206 -24.04 -5.30 26.83
C GLU A 206 -22.90 -4.83 25.91
N PHE A 207 -22.10 -3.89 26.40
CA PHE A 207 -20.96 -3.34 25.69
C PHE A 207 -19.81 -2.99 26.64
N PHE A 208 -18.62 -2.88 26.07
CA PHE A 208 -17.44 -2.33 26.72
C PHE A 208 -17.07 -1.01 26.03
N ASP A 209 -16.81 0.04 26.83
CA ASP A 209 -16.32 1.33 26.35
C ASP A 209 -14.92 1.59 26.94
N ASP A 210 -13.93 1.76 26.06
CA ASP A 210 -12.55 2.02 26.46
C ASP A 210 -12.30 3.49 26.85
N ASN A 211 -13.33 4.33 26.77
CA ASN A 211 -13.33 5.79 26.97
C ASN A 211 -12.31 6.53 26.07
N ALA A 212 -11.86 5.90 24.99
CA ALA A 212 -10.98 6.46 23.97
C ALA A 212 -11.58 6.32 22.56
N GLY A 213 -12.90 6.18 22.48
CA GLY A 213 -13.66 6.14 21.23
C GLY A 213 -13.92 4.74 20.68
N HIS A 214 -13.60 3.67 21.43
CA HIS A 214 -13.90 2.29 21.02
C HIS A 214 -15.03 1.71 21.88
N ILE A 215 -16.13 1.36 21.23
CA ILE A 215 -17.26 0.67 21.85
C ILE A 215 -17.34 -0.74 21.26
N LEU A 216 -17.19 -1.75 22.12
CA LEU A 216 -17.26 -3.16 21.73
C LEU A 216 -18.59 -3.75 22.19
N SER A 217 -19.45 -4.13 21.23
CA SER A 217 -20.68 -4.85 21.54
C SER A 217 -20.37 -6.32 21.87
N ARG A 218 -21.05 -6.88 22.87
CA ARG A 218 -20.82 -8.27 23.29
C ARG A 218 -21.02 -9.26 22.14
N GLY A 219 -20.02 -10.08 21.89
CA GLY A 219 -20.02 -11.13 20.85
C GLY A 219 -19.87 -10.63 19.41
N VAL A 220 -19.76 -9.32 19.18
CA VAL A 220 -19.62 -8.74 17.84
C VAL A 220 -18.16 -8.35 17.59
N PRO A 221 -17.50 -8.87 16.53
CA PRO A 221 -16.16 -8.45 16.18
C PRO A 221 -16.13 -6.99 15.72
N ALA A 222 -15.35 -6.16 16.43
CA ALA A 222 -15.03 -4.81 16.01
C ALA A 222 -13.63 -4.76 15.39
N ALA A 223 -13.49 -4.11 14.24
CA ALA A 223 -12.17 -3.91 13.65
C ALA A 223 -11.37 -2.90 14.46
N VAL A 224 -10.12 -3.22 14.76
CA VAL A 224 -9.23 -2.36 15.53
C VAL A 224 -7.84 -2.34 14.92
N CYS A 225 -7.15 -1.20 15.02
CA CYS A 225 -5.75 -1.15 14.63
C CYS A 225 -4.87 -1.93 15.62
N ASP A 226 -3.68 -2.32 15.17
CA ASP A 226 -2.78 -3.21 15.90
C ASP A 226 -2.39 -2.68 17.29
N LYS A 227 -2.21 -1.36 17.45
CA LYS A 227 -1.93 -0.75 18.76
C LYS A 227 -3.16 -0.78 19.69
N THR A 228 -4.36 -0.54 19.15
CA THR A 228 -5.61 -0.62 19.91
C THR A 228 -5.85 -2.07 20.35
N ALA A 229 -5.65 -3.04 19.45
CA ALA A 229 -5.73 -4.46 19.77
C ALA A 229 -4.78 -4.84 20.91
N ALA A 230 -3.53 -4.37 20.86
CA ALA A 230 -2.55 -4.61 21.92
C ALA A 230 -2.92 -3.93 23.25
N LYS A 231 -3.51 -2.74 23.23
CA LYS A 231 -4.00 -2.03 24.42
C LYS A 231 -5.17 -2.78 25.05
N LEU A 232 -6.21 -3.09 24.27
CA LEU A 232 -7.41 -3.78 24.74
C LEU A 232 -7.11 -5.16 25.33
N GLY A 233 -6.26 -5.94 24.64
CA GLY A 233 -5.84 -7.26 25.12
C GLY A 233 -5.01 -7.23 26.42
N LYS A 234 -4.45 -6.07 26.80
CA LYS A 234 -3.77 -5.90 28.10
C LYS A 234 -4.70 -5.40 29.20
N VAL A 235 -5.65 -4.53 28.85
CA VAL A 235 -6.54 -3.89 29.84
C VAL A 235 -7.55 -4.90 30.38
N ASN A 236 -8.17 -5.72 29.51
CA ASN A 236 -9.20 -6.69 29.91
C ASN A 236 -9.00 -8.06 29.24
N PRO A 237 -7.92 -8.79 29.54
CA PRO A 237 -7.61 -10.06 28.88
C PRO A 237 -8.67 -11.15 29.10
N GLU A 238 -9.42 -11.10 30.20
CA GLU A 238 -10.47 -12.08 30.50
C GLU A 238 -11.79 -11.81 29.77
N GLU A 239 -12.04 -10.56 29.37
CA GLU A 239 -13.30 -10.14 28.76
C GLU A 239 -13.15 -9.72 27.29
N ILE A 240 -11.94 -9.56 26.78
CA ILE A 240 -11.70 -9.14 25.38
C ILE A 240 -10.81 -10.16 24.69
N LEU A 241 -11.38 -10.85 23.71
CA LEU A 241 -10.63 -11.69 22.78
C LEU A 241 -10.09 -10.83 21.63
N ILE A 242 -8.78 -10.91 21.39
CA ILE A 242 -8.13 -10.31 20.22
C ILE A 242 -7.82 -11.41 19.22
N THR A 243 -8.27 -11.25 17.97
CA THR A 243 -7.95 -12.20 16.91
C THR A 243 -6.53 -11.96 16.35
N ASP A 244 -5.95 -13.00 15.77
CA ASP A 244 -4.78 -12.85 14.91
C ASP A 244 -5.10 -11.98 13.67
N SER A 245 -4.04 -11.52 13.01
CA SER A 245 -4.14 -10.76 11.77
C SER A 245 -4.70 -11.64 10.65
N THR A 246 -5.82 -11.22 10.06
CA THR A 246 -6.36 -11.85 8.85
C THR A 246 -5.62 -11.40 7.59
N TRP A 247 -4.81 -10.34 7.68
CA TRP A 247 -4.15 -9.65 6.58
C TRP A 247 -5.12 -9.14 5.50
N HIS A 248 -6.39 -9.01 5.87
CA HIS A 248 -7.45 -8.56 5.00
C HIS A 248 -8.37 -7.62 5.78
N TYR A 249 -8.04 -6.33 5.76
CA TYR A 249 -8.90 -5.30 6.30
C TYR A 249 -9.78 -4.69 5.21
N VAL A 250 -11.09 -4.64 5.45
CA VAL A 250 -12.08 -4.14 4.47
C VAL A 250 -12.35 -2.64 4.58
N GLY A 251 -11.75 -1.95 5.55
CA GLY A 251 -11.98 -0.53 5.83
C GLY A 251 -13.10 -0.34 6.84
N GLY A 252 -13.35 0.90 7.27
CA GLY A 252 -14.39 1.24 8.26
C GLY A 252 -13.89 2.12 9.40
N GLY A 253 -12.59 2.07 9.70
CA GLY A 253 -11.99 2.75 10.85
C GLY A 253 -12.00 1.87 12.11
N CYS A 254 -11.56 2.45 13.24
CA CYS A 254 -11.62 1.79 14.56
C CYS A 254 -13.01 1.85 15.23
N CYS A 255 -14.05 2.36 14.55
CA CYS A 255 -15.38 2.59 15.10
C CYS A 255 -16.48 2.28 14.08
#